data_AF-A0AAW1G7Z4-F1
#
_entry.id   AF-A0AAW1G7Z4-F1
#
_cell.length_a   1.000
_cell.length_b   1.000
_cell.length_c   1.000
_cell.angle_alpha   90.00
_cell.angle_beta   90.00
_cell.angle_gamma   90.00
#
_symmetry.space_group_name_H-M   'P 1'
#
loop_
_entity.id
_entity.type
_entity.pdbx_description
1 polymer ?
#
loop_
_entity_poly.entity_id
_entity_poly.type
_entity_poly.pdbx_seq_one_letter_code
_entity_poly.pdbx_strand_id
1 'polypeptide(L)'
;MLLTFVQPPKSSKGKDSSTKPAKAKTPTLIDGFTKEELSKEQLEEHIVRLQEELDREREERNYFQLERDKIHTFWAITDSKLEEVKAEKKNFVKDIEEDEWRHQIEIKVYKQKMKHLLCEHLTTTSELKADGLVSTQVVQEEQEHLETELHKEMRAVMVDMQELDNEKLVKELQLKHDQKMTKTSNREEKQIAEILAKYEEKMELLQRQLDNMTKNKISENEDQWNSHISALVEDHQKALTEFEAFNTYLEQELNVNDSLKEEIELLQKTQKEKKKYLACLLPENKQMAELLSNVLEESAEIERQMKCFVLKKDVKEKVEKKKLDELKWDHETLEQTFCKLQLERDELYKTFTQNIQRVQHGADWKIMTLEKKLKGLTDGLEKTQAQLLSVLSASNMDRTALDGVSNTIEKNLDSSNDYIKNLKYKKAQLSQARKDLLLTYEQWCIKYPKAILE
;
A
#
# COMPACT_ATOMS: atom_id res chain seq x y z
N MET A 1 60.64 -85.93 35.41
CA MET A 1 61.89 -86.61 34.99
C MET A 1 62.76 -86.70 36.24
N LEU A 2 62.95 -87.86 36.87
CA LEU A 2 63.73 -89.06 36.48
C LEU A 2 65.26 -88.88 36.59
N LEU A 3 65.91 -89.95 37.07
CA LEU A 3 67.37 -90.25 37.10
C LEU A 3 68.15 -89.63 38.29
N THR A 4 68.42 -90.36 39.39
CA THR A 4 69.42 -91.45 39.68
C THR A 4 70.72 -90.90 40.28
N PHE A 5 71.05 -91.20 41.55
CA PHE A 5 71.81 -92.38 42.05
C PHE A 5 73.34 -92.27 41.84
N VAL A 6 74.13 -92.42 42.92
CA VAL A 6 75.45 -93.13 42.97
C VAL A 6 76.06 -93.08 44.39
N GLN A 7 76.66 -94.20 44.78
CA GLN A 7 77.47 -94.51 46.00
C GLN A 7 78.68 -95.37 45.52
N PRO A 8 79.65 -95.80 46.37
CA PRO A 8 80.03 -95.29 47.70
C PRO A 8 81.43 -94.61 47.63
N PRO A 9 82.64 -95.23 47.76
CA PRO A 9 83.05 -96.55 48.27
C PRO A 9 83.51 -96.53 49.75
N LYS A 10 84.41 -97.44 50.16
CA LYS A 10 85.14 -97.54 51.46
C LYS A 10 86.62 -97.76 51.17
N SER A 11 87.52 -97.51 52.13
CA SER A 11 88.77 -98.30 52.20
C SER A 11 89.22 -98.53 53.65
N SER A 12 89.59 -99.77 53.92
CA SER A 12 90.30 -100.21 55.13
C SER A 12 91.52 -101.00 54.69
N LYS A 13 92.65 -100.82 55.40
CA LYS A 13 93.84 -101.68 55.28
C LYS A 13 94.67 -101.54 56.55
N GLY A 14 94.67 -102.58 57.38
CA GLY A 14 95.72 -102.77 58.36
C GLY A 14 96.86 -103.62 57.77
N LYS A 15 98.04 -103.56 58.39
CA LYS A 15 98.93 -104.73 58.46
C LYS A 15 99.94 -104.59 59.59
N ASP A 16 99.89 -105.56 60.50
CA ASP A 16 100.94 -105.87 61.47
C ASP A 16 102.19 -106.49 60.82
N SER A 17 103.13 -106.87 61.68
CA SER A 17 104.33 -107.70 61.47
C SER A 17 105.53 -106.97 60.84
N SER A 18 106.53 -106.50 61.58
CA SER A 18 107.44 -107.15 62.56
C SER A 18 108.72 -107.70 61.93
N THR A 19 109.84 -107.06 62.22
CA THR A 19 111.13 -107.76 62.32
C THR A 19 112.10 -106.97 63.20
N LYS A 20 112.38 -107.49 64.40
CA LYS A 20 113.67 -107.24 65.08
C LYS A 20 114.74 -107.97 64.28
N PRO A 21 115.97 -107.45 64.16
CA PRO A 21 116.95 -107.82 65.18
C PRO A 21 117.94 -106.72 65.57
N ALA A 22 118.23 -106.63 66.87
CA ALA A 22 119.48 -106.09 67.39
C ALA A 22 120.05 -107.14 68.36
N LYS A 23 120.89 -108.02 67.82
CA LYS A 23 121.70 -108.97 68.58
C LYS A 23 123.07 -108.31 68.80
N ALA A 24 123.73 -108.68 69.90
CA ALA A 24 124.99 -108.11 70.41
C ALA A 24 124.87 -106.69 70.98
N LYS A 25 125.15 -106.59 72.29
CA LYS A 25 125.86 -105.43 72.83
C LYS A 25 127.26 -105.45 72.19
N THR A 26 127.48 -104.65 71.15
CA THR A 26 128.81 -104.08 70.95
C THR A 26 129.16 -103.25 72.18
N PRO A 27 130.45 -103.13 72.58
CA PRO A 27 130.82 -102.24 73.67
C PRO A 27 130.30 -100.84 73.34
N THR A 28 129.83 -100.12 74.37
CA THR A 28 129.63 -98.67 74.26
C THR A 28 131.02 -98.08 74.07
N LEU A 29 131.38 -97.87 72.80
CA LEU A 29 132.68 -97.39 72.39
C LEU A 29 132.68 -95.88 72.65
N ILE A 30 133.01 -95.56 73.90
CA ILE A 30 133.19 -94.21 74.42
C ILE A 30 134.47 -93.67 73.77
N ASP A 31 134.28 -92.86 72.73
CA ASP A 31 135.33 -92.08 72.05
C ASP A 31 136.62 -92.87 71.76
N GLY A 32 136.48 -94.12 71.31
CA GLY A 32 137.61 -94.98 70.93
C GLY A 32 138.17 -95.94 72.00
N PHE A 33 137.79 -95.83 73.28
CA PHE A 33 138.49 -96.52 74.38
C PHE A 33 137.65 -97.53 75.19
N THR A 34 138.34 -98.53 75.73
CA THR A 34 137.79 -99.55 76.63
C THR A 34 137.76 -99.11 78.10
N LYS A 35 136.72 -99.54 78.81
CA LYS A 35 136.31 -99.05 80.14
C LYS A 35 137.30 -99.34 81.30
N GLU A 36 138.41 -100.02 81.02
CA GLU A 36 139.37 -100.52 82.01
C GLU A 36 140.75 -99.82 81.89
N GLU A 37 140.90 -98.87 80.96
CA GLU A 37 142.11 -98.02 80.80
C GLU A 37 141.81 -96.51 80.98
N LEU A 38 140.55 -96.13 81.24
CA LEU A 38 140.16 -94.73 81.48
C LEU A 38 140.36 -94.34 82.95
N SER A 39 141.09 -93.25 83.19
CA SER A 39 141.16 -92.61 84.51
C SER A 39 139.76 -92.23 84.99
N LYS A 40 139.56 -92.17 86.31
CA LYS A 40 138.30 -91.67 86.93
C LYS A 40 137.89 -90.31 86.36
N GLU A 41 138.88 -89.43 86.12
CA GLU A 41 138.70 -88.11 85.53
C GLU A 41 138.23 -88.17 84.06
N GLN A 42 138.71 -89.14 83.26
CA GLN A 42 138.29 -89.31 81.87
C GLN A 42 136.87 -89.88 81.77
N LEU A 43 136.49 -90.74 82.71
CA LEU A 43 135.11 -91.24 82.79
C LEU A 43 134.15 -90.12 83.23
N GLU A 44 134.58 -89.25 84.16
CA GLU A 44 133.86 -88.06 84.58
C GLU A 44 133.73 -87.04 83.44
N GLU A 45 134.80 -86.76 82.70
CA GLU A 45 134.73 -85.95 81.46
C GLU A 45 133.71 -86.50 80.46
N HIS A 46 133.70 -87.81 80.20
CA HIS A 46 132.75 -88.38 79.24
C HIS A 46 131.31 -88.36 79.74
N ILE A 47 131.09 -88.44 81.06
CA ILE A 47 129.77 -88.22 81.66
C ILE A 47 129.34 -86.76 81.46
N VAL A 48 130.24 -85.79 81.66
CA VAL A 48 129.98 -84.36 81.39
C VAL A 48 129.66 -84.14 79.91
N ARG A 49 130.48 -84.66 78.97
CA ARG A 49 130.20 -84.56 77.53
C ARG A 49 128.83 -85.13 77.15
N LEU A 50 128.45 -86.30 77.68
CA LEU A 50 127.12 -86.89 77.44
C LEU A 50 125.98 -86.10 78.09
N GLN A 51 126.22 -85.42 79.23
CA GLN A 51 125.23 -84.54 79.86
C GLN A 51 125.04 -83.27 79.03
N GLU A 52 126.13 -82.62 78.62
CA GLU A 52 126.09 -81.48 77.69
C GLU A 52 125.41 -81.84 76.37
N GLU A 53 125.66 -83.03 75.83
CA GLU A 53 125.07 -83.51 74.58
C GLU A 53 123.58 -83.82 74.74
N LEU A 54 123.18 -84.43 75.86
CA LEU A 54 121.78 -84.63 76.22
C LEU A 54 121.04 -83.29 76.42
N ASP A 55 121.70 -82.28 77.00
CA ASP A 55 121.13 -80.97 77.23
C ASP A 55 121.06 -80.15 75.93
N ARG A 56 122.07 -80.22 75.04
CA ARG A 56 121.98 -79.72 73.65
C ARG A 56 120.79 -80.33 72.90
N GLU A 57 120.65 -81.65 72.92
CA GLU A 57 119.51 -82.37 72.28
C GLU A 57 118.15 -82.01 72.91
N ARG A 58 118.11 -81.62 74.18
CA ARG A 58 116.91 -81.10 74.85
C ARG A 58 116.60 -79.66 74.41
N GLU A 59 117.61 -78.80 74.32
CA GLU A 59 117.50 -77.43 73.83
C GLU A 59 117.04 -77.40 72.37
N GLU A 60 117.65 -78.21 71.49
CA GLU A 60 117.24 -78.36 70.09
C GLU A 60 115.80 -78.87 69.98
N ARG A 61 115.43 -79.90 70.75
CA ARG A 61 114.04 -80.38 70.78
C ARG A 61 113.06 -79.30 71.25
N ASN A 62 113.43 -78.51 72.25
CA ASN A 62 112.62 -77.41 72.76
C ASN A 62 112.46 -76.33 71.67
N TYR A 63 113.55 -75.94 71.02
CA TYR A 63 113.57 -75.01 69.90
C TYR A 63 112.68 -75.47 68.74
N PHE A 64 112.83 -76.73 68.28
CA PHE A 64 111.98 -77.30 67.24
C PHE A 64 110.51 -77.47 67.67
N GLN A 65 110.23 -77.64 68.97
CA GLN A 65 108.86 -77.65 69.49
C GLN A 65 108.26 -76.24 69.44
N LEU A 66 108.97 -75.22 69.93
CA LEU A 66 108.56 -73.82 69.88
C LEU A 66 108.35 -73.34 68.44
N GLU A 67 109.26 -73.65 67.52
CA GLU A 67 109.12 -73.24 66.12
C GLU A 67 107.96 -73.98 65.43
N ARG A 68 107.69 -75.25 65.78
CA ARG A 68 106.49 -75.97 65.30
C ARG A 68 105.21 -75.34 65.82
N ASP A 69 105.14 -74.98 67.09
CA ASP A 69 103.94 -74.39 67.69
C ASP A 69 103.71 -72.94 67.21
N LYS A 70 104.79 -72.21 66.91
CA LYS A 70 104.77 -70.93 66.19
C LYS A 70 104.28 -71.08 64.73
N ILE A 71 104.73 -72.11 64.00
CA ILE A 71 104.21 -72.43 62.66
C ILE A 71 102.73 -72.82 62.73
N HIS A 72 102.30 -73.62 63.70
CA HIS A 72 100.89 -73.98 63.89
C HIS A 72 100.02 -72.78 64.25
N THR A 73 100.48 -71.88 65.11
CA THR A 73 99.74 -70.66 65.46
C THR A 73 99.66 -69.69 64.27
N PHE A 74 100.75 -69.49 63.51
CA PHE A 74 100.69 -68.73 62.26
C PHE A 74 99.77 -69.38 61.23
N TRP A 75 99.77 -70.70 61.10
CA TRP A 75 98.87 -71.42 60.20
C TRP A 75 97.41 -71.23 60.61
N ALA A 76 97.06 -71.45 61.89
CA ALA A 76 95.71 -71.26 62.40
C ALA A 76 95.21 -69.81 62.27
N ILE A 77 96.08 -68.82 62.52
CA ILE A 77 95.75 -67.39 62.30
C ILE A 77 95.53 -67.11 60.80
N THR A 78 96.35 -67.69 59.93
CA THR A 78 96.24 -67.47 58.48
C THR A 78 95.00 -68.16 57.89
N ASP A 79 94.67 -69.36 58.35
CA ASP A 79 93.48 -70.11 57.97
C ASP A 79 92.20 -69.40 58.46
N SER A 80 92.18 -68.94 59.72
CA SER A 80 91.08 -68.13 60.25
C SER A 80 90.87 -66.83 59.46
N LYS A 81 91.94 -66.12 59.08
CA LYS A 81 91.86 -64.92 58.23
C LYS A 81 91.42 -65.24 56.81
N LEU A 82 91.80 -66.41 56.28
CA LEU A 82 91.38 -66.86 54.96
C LEU A 82 89.88 -67.15 54.94
N GLU A 83 89.34 -67.79 55.98
CA GLU A 83 87.89 -68.01 56.11
C GLU A 83 87.12 -66.71 56.37
N GLU A 84 87.68 -65.78 57.15
CA GLU A 84 87.13 -64.42 57.32
C GLU A 84 87.00 -63.69 55.97
N VAL A 85 88.08 -63.59 55.20
CA VAL A 85 88.07 -62.96 53.86
C VAL A 85 87.17 -63.70 52.86
N LYS A 86 87.04 -65.04 52.95
CA LYS A 86 86.07 -65.80 52.14
C LYS A 86 84.63 -65.46 52.53
N ALA A 87 84.34 -65.32 53.82
CA ALA A 87 83.02 -64.95 54.31
C ALA A 87 82.67 -63.51 53.92
N GLU A 88 83.58 -62.55 54.10
CA GLU A 88 83.45 -61.17 53.61
C GLU A 88 83.16 -61.14 52.12
N LYS A 89 83.96 -61.83 51.29
CA LYS A 89 83.74 -61.92 49.84
C LYS A 89 82.34 -62.45 49.51
N LYS A 90 81.87 -63.46 50.24
CA LYS A 90 80.52 -64.03 50.03
C LYS A 90 79.42 -63.04 50.42
N ASN A 91 79.62 -62.27 51.49
CA ASN A 91 78.69 -61.21 51.89
C ASN A 91 78.66 -60.11 50.81
N PHE A 92 79.81 -59.61 50.35
CA PHE A 92 79.87 -58.63 49.27
C PHE A 92 79.19 -59.09 47.97
N VAL A 93 79.33 -60.36 47.57
CA VAL A 93 78.61 -60.91 46.42
C VAL A 93 77.10 -60.88 46.65
N LYS A 94 76.62 -61.27 47.84
CA LYS A 94 75.20 -61.22 48.19
C LYS A 94 74.66 -59.79 48.26
N ASP A 95 75.44 -58.84 48.77
CA ASP A 95 75.06 -57.42 48.82
C ASP A 95 74.91 -56.83 47.42
N ILE A 96 75.81 -57.20 46.49
CA ILE A 96 75.70 -56.86 45.05
C ILE A 96 74.43 -57.49 44.44
N GLU A 97 74.16 -58.77 44.67
CA GLU A 97 72.94 -59.44 44.20
C GLU A 97 71.65 -58.78 44.75
N GLU A 98 71.66 -58.36 46.02
CA GLU A 98 70.55 -57.62 46.63
C GLU A 98 70.36 -56.23 46.04
N ASP A 99 71.44 -55.48 45.77
CA ASP A 99 71.39 -54.17 45.13
C ASP A 99 70.93 -54.25 43.66
N GLU A 100 71.39 -55.24 42.91
CA GLU A 100 70.88 -55.53 41.55
C GLU A 100 69.38 -55.83 41.58
N TRP A 101 68.91 -56.62 42.55
CA TRP A 101 67.48 -56.93 42.70
C TRP A 101 66.66 -55.70 43.12
N ARG A 102 67.16 -54.88 44.06
CA ARG A 102 66.58 -53.59 44.44
C ARG A 102 66.43 -52.68 43.21
N HIS A 103 67.49 -52.53 42.43
CA HIS A 103 67.51 -51.68 41.23
C HIS A 103 66.55 -52.19 40.14
N GLN A 104 66.47 -53.51 39.91
CA GLN A 104 65.50 -54.10 38.98
C GLN A 104 64.04 -53.83 39.38
N ILE A 105 63.73 -53.78 40.67
CA ILE A 105 62.39 -53.40 41.16
C ILE A 105 62.16 -51.91 40.97
N GLU A 106 63.15 -51.06 41.29
CA GLU A 106 63.04 -49.62 41.12
C GLU A 106 62.75 -49.24 39.65
N ILE A 107 63.45 -49.87 38.69
CA ILE A 107 63.18 -49.73 37.26
C ILE A 107 61.74 -50.13 36.91
N LYS A 108 61.21 -51.23 37.47
CA LYS A 108 59.82 -51.67 37.25
C LYS A 108 58.82 -50.66 37.81
N VAL A 109 59.09 -50.09 38.99
CA VAL A 109 58.27 -49.05 39.62
C VAL A 109 58.28 -47.77 38.80
N TYR A 110 59.44 -47.26 38.37
CA TYR A 110 59.50 -46.08 37.50
C TYR A 110 58.81 -46.31 36.16
N LYS A 111 58.97 -47.50 35.56
CA LYS A 111 58.26 -47.86 34.32
C LYS A 111 56.74 -47.84 34.50
N GLN A 112 56.23 -48.28 35.66
CA GLN A 112 54.81 -48.23 35.95
C GLN A 112 54.32 -46.81 36.27
N LYS A 113 55.10 -46.00 37.01
CA LYS A 113 54.82 -44.57 37.23
C LYS A 113 54.75 -43.79 35.91
N MET A 114 55.70 -44.01 35.01
CA MET A 114 55.74 -43.39 33.68
C MET A 114 54.51 -43.77 32.83
N LYS A 115 54.10 -45.04 32.85
CA LYS A 115 52.86 -45.48 32.19
C LYS A 115 51.63 -44.79 32.77
N HIS A 116 51.52 -44.72 34.10
CA HIS A 116 50.39 -44.09 34.78
C HIS A 116 50.29 -42.62 34.41
N LEU A 117 51.39 -41.87 34.53
CA LEU A 117 51.46 -40.44 34.18
C LEU A 117 51.12 -40.19 32.71
N LEU A 118 51.59 -41.05 31.80
CA LEU A 118 51.25 -40.95 30.37
C LEU A 118 49.75 -41.22 30.12
N CYS A 119 49.16 -42.19 30.81
CA CYS A 119 47.72 -42.44 30.74
C CYS A 119 46.91 -41.27 31.31
N GLU A 120 47.30 -40.71 32.46
CA GLU A 120 46.65 -39.54 33.06
C GLU A 120 46.71 -38.34 32.11
N HIS A 121 47.88 -38.00 31.58
CA HIS A 121 48.02 -36.92 30.59
C HIS A 121 47.17 -37.17 29.34
N LEU A 122 47.08 -38.41 28.85
CA LEU A 122 46.24 -38.75 27.71
C LEU A 122 44.74 -38.60 28.02
N THR A 123 44.31 -39.06 29.20
CA THR A 123 42.92 -38.91 29.68
C THR A 123 42.56 -37.43 29.82
N THR A 124 43.31 -36.66 30.60
CA THR A 124 43.06 -35.21 30.79
C THR A 124 43.12 -34.44 29.46
N THR A 125 44.02 -34.79 28.54
CA THR A 125 44.04 -34.17 27.20
C THR A 125 42.81 -34.53 26.38
N SER A 126 42.24 -35.71 26.58
CA SER A 126 41.03 -36.16 25.87
C SER A 126 39.76 -35.52 26.47
N GLU A 127 39.70 -35.42 27.79
CA GLU A 127 38.65 -34.71 28.54
C GLU A 127 38.61 -33.23 28.15
N LEU A 128 39.74 -32.50 28.24
CA LEU A 128 39.81 -31.09 27.85
C LEU A 128 39.45 -30.85 26.38
N LYS A 129 39.71 -31.81 25.49
CA LYS A 129 39.27 -31.74 24.09
C LYS A 129 37.77 -31.97 23.95
N ALA A 130 37.19 -32.91 24.69
CA ALA A 130 35.75 -33.14 24.71
C ALA A 130 35.00 -31.93 25.28
N ASP A 131 35.45 -31.41 26.42
CA ASP A 131 34.89 -30.20 27.04
C ASP A 131 35.00 -28.98 26.12
N GLY A 132 36.14 -28.81 25.44
CA GLY A 132 36.33 -27.75 24.44
C GLY A 132 35.39 -27.87 23.25
N LEU A 133 35.14 -29.09 22.75
CA LEU A 133 34.17 -29.33 21.67
C LEU A 133 32.73 -29.04 22.13
N VAL A 134 32.32 -29.53 23.31
CA VAL A 134 30.99 -29.28 23.86
C VAL A 134 30.78 -27.79 24.13
N SER A 135 31.76 -27.10 24.73
CA SER A 135 31.69 -25.65 24.96
C SER A 135 31.62 -24.86 23.66
N THR A 136 32.31 -25.29 22.60
CA THR A 136 32.22 -24.64 21.29
C THR A 136 30.86 -24.87 20.65
N GLN A 137 30.32 -26.08 20.74
CA GLN A 137 29.00 -26.43 20.22
C GLN A 137 27.88 -25.63 20.92
N VAL A 138 27.90 -25.54 22.26
CA VAL A 138 26.90 -24.75 23.00
C VAL A 138 26.93 -23.28 22.61
N VAL A 139 28.12 -22.67 22.49
CA VAL A 139 28.26 -21.28 22.03
C VAL A 139 27.77 -21.10 20.59
N GLN A 140 28.00 -22.08 19.72
CA GLN A 140 27.46 -22.05 18.35
C GLN A 140 25.93 -22.16 18.33
N GLU A 141 25.34 -23.06 19.11
CA GLU A 141 23.88 -23.22 19.21
C GLU A 141 23.22 -21.95 19.79
N GLU A 142 23.83 -21.31 20.79
CA GLU A 142 23.39 -20.02 21.32
C GLU A 142 23.49 -18.89 20.28
N GLN A 143 24.59 -18.83 19.52
CA GLN A 143 24.75 -17.85 18.43
C GLN A 143 23.70 -18.06 17.33
N GLU A 144 23.52 -19.29 16.85
CA GLU A 144 22.50 -19.63 15.84
C GLU A 144 21.10 -19.25 16.34
N HIS A 145 20.77 -19.54 17.61
CA HIS A 145 19.51 -19.12 18.21
C HIS A 145 19.34 -17.59 18.18
N LEU A 146 20.32 -16.83 18.69
CA LEU A 146 20.29 -15.36 18.71
C LEU A 146 20.18 -14.76 17.30
N GLU A 147 20.90 -15.31 16.32
CA GLU A 147 20.78 -14.90 14.92
C GLU A 147 19.38 -15.19 14.37
N THR A 148 18.75 -16.32 14.70
CA THR A 148 17.38 -16.61 14.24
C THR A 148 16.34 -15.66 14.86
N GLU A 149 16.47 -15.30 16.14
CA GLU A 149 15.60 -14.31 16.79
C GLU A 149 15.79 -12.91 16.19
N LEU A 150 17.03 -12.44 16.03
CA LEU A 150 17.30 -11.15 15.40
C LEU A 150 16.71 -11.07 13.97
N HIS A 151 16.80 -12.15 13.20
CA HIS A 151 16.16 -12.22 11.88
C HIS A 151 14.62 -12.25 11.95
N LYS A 152 14.01 -12.78 13.02
CA LYS A 152 12.54 -12.71 13.23
C LYS A 152 12.12 -11.29 13.58
N GLU A 153 12.81 -10.64 14.51
CA GLU A 153 12.56 -9.25 14.91
C GLU A 153 12.73 -8.29 13.72
N MET A 154 13.81 -8.42 12.95
CA MET A 154 14.05 -7.60 11.75
C MET A 154 12.93 -7.77 10.70
N ARG A 155 12.39 -8.98 10.52
CA ARG A 155 11.24 -9.21 9.64
C ARG A 155 9.96 -8.58 10.20
N ALA A 156 9.71 -8.68 11.51
CA ALA A 156 8.56 -8.05 12.14
C ALA A 156 8.59 -6.52 11.97
N VAL A 157 9.71 -5.87 12.31
CA VAL A 157 9.89 -4.41 12.15
C VAL A 157 9.73 -3.97 10.69
N MET A 158 10.19 -4.78 9.72
CA MET A 158 10.01 -4.48 8.30
C MET A 158 8.55 -4.57 7.86
N VAL A 159 7.78 -5.53 8.40
CA VAL A 159 6.32 -5.63 8.18
C VAL A 159 5.60 -4.45 8.83
N ASP A 160 5.87 -4.14 10.09
CA ASP A 160 5.27 -3.00 10.81
C ASP A 160 5.51 -1.67 10.09
N MET A 161 6.73 -1.46 9.55
CA MET A 161 7.07 -0.29 8.75
C MET A 161 6.27 -0.24 7.44
N GLN A 162 6.12 -1.37 6.74
CA GLN A 162 5.33 -1.46 5.52
C GLN A 162 3.83 -1.25 5.79
N GLU A 163 3.30 -1.78 6.89
CA GLU A 163 1.91 -1.56 7.32
C GLU A 163 1.66 -0.10 7.66
N LEU A 164 2.58 0.56 8.37
CA LEU A 164 2.50 1.98 8.69
C LEU A 164 2.53 2.88 7.44
N ASP A 165 3.36 2.54 6.44
CA ASP A 165 3.40 3.28 5.17
C ASP A 165 2.16 3.04 4.31
N ASN A 166 1.62 1.81 4.31
CA ASN A 166 0.31 1.52 3.72
C ASN A 166 -0.82 2.30 4.42
N GLU A 167 -0.81 2.40 5.75
CA GLU A 167 -1.82 3.14 6.52
C GLU A 167 -1.76 4.65 6.22
N LYS A 168 -0.55 5.23 6.10
CA LYS A 168 -0.36 6.62 5.64
C LYS A 168 -0.94 6.83 4.24
N LEU A 169 -0.66 5.92 3.30
CA LEU A 169 -1.16 5.99 1.93
C LEU A 169 -2.69 5.91 1.88
N VAL A 170 -3.29 5.01 2.67
CA VAL A 170 -4.77 4.90 2.80
C VAL A 170 -5.37 6.18 3.37
N LYS A 171 -4.77 6.76 4.42
CA LYS A 171 -5.21 8.05 5.00
C LYS A 171 -5.11 9.20 3.99
N GLU A 172 -4.04 9.25 3.18
CA GLU A 172 -3.89 10.26 2.13
C GLU A 172 -4.91 10.09 0.99
N LEU A 173 -5.17 8.84 0.57
CA LEU A 173 -6.20 8.51 -0.43
C LEU A 173 -7.61 8.86 0.07
N GLN A 174 -7.93 8.56 1.33
CA GLN A 174 -9.19 8.93 1.96
C GLN A 174 -9.37 10.45 1.99
N LEU A 175 -8.36 11.20 2.46
CA LEU A 175 -8.40 12.67 2.47
C LEU A 175 -8.59 13.25 1.05
N LYS A 176 -7.92 12.68 0.04
CA LYS A 176 -8.10 13.08 -1.38
C LYS A 176 -9.49 12.73 -1.90
N HIS A 177 -10.10 11.64 -1.45
CA HIS A 177 -11.48 11.27 -1.77
C HIS A 177 -12.47 12.26 -1.14
N ASP A 178 -12.37 12.49 0.17
CA ASP A 178 -13.24 13.39 0.93
C ASP A 178 -13.19 14.81 0.33
N GLN A 179 -11.99 15.33 0.03
CA GLN A 179 -11.84 16.62 -0.66
C GLN A 179 -12.53 16.68 -2.03
N LYS A 180 -12.55 15.58 -2.79
CA LYS A 180 -13.28 15.50 -4.08
C LYS A 180 -14.78 15.43 -3.86
N MET A 181 -15.24 14.71 -2.85
CA MET A 181 -16.66 14.63 -2.48
C MET A 181 -17.18 16.00 -2.04
N THR A 182 -16.50 16.70 -1.13
CA THR A 182 -16.87 18.06 -0.73
C THR A 182 -16.85 19.04 -1.90
N LYS A 183 -15.85 18.99 -2.79
CA LYS A 183 -15.82 19.84 -4.01
C LYS A 183 -16.99 19.54 -4.95
N THR A 184 -17.46 18.30 -5.00
CA THR A 184 -18.60 17.89 -5.84
C THR A 184 -19.92 18.33 -5.23
N SER A 185 -20.12 18.09 -3.93
CA SER A 185 -21.28 18.58 -3.16
C SER A 185 -21.42 20.10 -3.27
N ASN A 186 -20.35 20.85 -2.99
CA ASN A 186 -20.35 22.31 -3.09
C ASN A 186 -20.63 22.83 -4.52
N ARG A 187 -20.34 22.05 -5.56
CA ARG A 187 -20.66 22.40 -6.95
C ARG A 187 -22.15 22.15 -7.24
N GLU A 188 -22.68 21.06 -6.74
CA GLU A 188 -24.08 20.65 -6.93
C GLU A 188 -25.03 21.53 -6.11
N GLU A 189 -24.70 21.84 -4.85
CA GLU A 189 -25.39 22.82 -4.02
C GLU A 189 -25.47 24.20 -4.67
N LYS A 190 -24.37 24.67 -5.30
CA LYS A 190 -24.36 25.92 -6.08
C LYS A 190 -25.28 25.83 -7.30
N GLN A 191 -25.25 24.73 -8.05
CA GLN A 191 -26.14 24.53 -9.19
C GLN A 191 -27.62 24.51 -8.76
N ILE A 192 -27.93 23.88 -7.64
CA ILE A 192 -29.29 23.88 -7.05
C ILE A 192 -29.69 25.31 -6.64
N ALA A 193 -28.84 26.04 -5.92
CA ALA A 193 -29.11 27.41 -5.50
C ALA A 193 -29.30 28.37 -6.70
N GLU A 194 -28.49 28.25 -7.75
CA GLU A 194 -28.65 29.01 -9.00
C GLU A 194 -29.96 28.69 -9.72
N ILE A 195 -30.38 27.41 -9.73
CA ILE A 195 -31.66 27.00 -10.33
C ILE A 195 -32.83 27.56 -9.52
N LEU A 196 -32.80 27.43 -8.20
CA LEU A 196 -33.84 27.96 -7.31
C LEU A 196 -33.98 29.48 -7.49
N ALA A 197 -32.87 30.23 -7.48
CA ALA A 197 -32.90 31.68 -7.70
C ALA A 197 -33.51 32.07 -9.06
N LYS A 198 -33.19 31.33 -10.14
CA LYS A 198 -33.78 31.55 -11.48
C LYS A 198 -35.27 31.23 -11.55
N TYR A 199 -35.78 30.32 -10.71
CA TYR A 199 -37.21 30.04 -10.64
C TYR A 199 -37.94 31.06 -9.74
N GLU A 200 -37.32 31.50 -8.65
CA GLU A 200 -37.86 32.57 -7.79
C GLU A 200 -38.03 33.88 -8.59
N GLU A 201 -36.99 34.31 -9.31
CA GLU A 201 -37.04 35.51 -10.16
C GLU A 201 -38.16 35.43 -11.22
N LYS A 202 -38.41 34.24 -11.78
CA LYS A 202 -39.52 34.02 -12.73
C LYS A 202 -40.88 34.07 -12.05
N MET A 203 -41.02 33.52 -10.85
CA MET A 203 -42.26 33.56 -10.08
C MET A 203 -42.59 35.00 -9.69
N GLU A 204 -41.62 35.76 -9.18
CA GLU A 204 -41.81 37.20 -8.90
C GLU A 204 -42.16 37.99 -10.16
N LEU A 205 -41.50 37.71 -11.30
CA LEU A 205 -41.79 38.41 -12.56
C LEU A 205 -43.22 38.13 -13.05
N LEU A 206 -43.67 36.87 -13.01
CA LEU A 206 -45.03 36.49 -13.37
C LEU A 206 -46.06 37.12 -12.43
N GLN A 207 -45.78 37.17 -11.12
CA GLN A 207 -46.64 37.82 -10.15
C GLN A 207 -46.73 39.33 -10.41
N ARG A 208 -45.59 40.01 -10.62
CA ARG A 208 -45.54 41.43 -11.03
C ARG A 208 -46.29 41.69 -12.35
N GLN A 209 -46.28 40.74 -13.30
CA GLN A 209 -47.06 40.85 -14.54
C GLN A 209 -48.56 40.73 -14.30
N LEU A 210 -49.01 39.78 -13.47
CA LEU A 210 -50.42 39.61 -13.10
C LEU A 210 -50.95 40.82 -12.30
N ASP A 211 -50.16 41.36 -11.37
CA ASP A 211 -50.49 42.56 -10.61
C ASP A 211 -50.64 43.77 -11.54
N ASN A 212 -49.70 43.96 -12.49
CA ASN A 212 -49.79 45.02 -13.50
C ASN A 212 -51.00 44.86 -14.43
N MET A 213 -51.30 43.65 -14.90
CA MET A 213 -52.50 43.39 -15.71
C MET A 213 -53.78 43.71 -14.94
N THR A 214 -53.85 43.32 -13.67
CA THR A 214 -54.98 43.61 -12.79
C THR A 214 -55.13 45.12 -12.56
N LYS A 215 -54.02 45.80 -12.25
CA LYS A 215 -53.99 47.26 -12.06
C LYS A 215 -54.39 48.03 -13.31
N ASN A 216 -53.90 47.62 -14.48
CA ASN A 216 -54.29 48.20 -15.76
C ASN A 216 -55.79 48.00 -16.03
N LYS A 217 -56.34 46.80 -15.78
CA LYS A 217 -57.77 46.54 -15.97
C LYS A 217 -58.64 47.37 -15.02
N ILE A 218 -58.19 47.57 -13.77
CA ILE A 218 -58.83 48.47 -12.81
C ILE A 218 -58.81 49.91 -13.34
N SER A 219 -57.65 50.42 -13.76
CA SER A 219 -57.51 51.77 -14.34
C SER A 219 -58.40 51.97 -15.56
N GLU A 220 -58.42 51.03 -16.51
CA GLU A 220 -59.30 51.10 -17.69
C GLU A 220 -60.79 51.16 -17.30
N ASN A 221 -61.20 50.38 -16.28
CA ASN A 221 -62.57 50.40 -15.80
C ASN A 221 -62.88 51.73 -15.09
N GLU A 222 -61.96 52.25 -14.28
CA GLU A 222 -62.07 53.56 -13.63
C GLU A 222 -62.18 54.68 -14.68
N ASP A 223 -61.36 54.67 -15.72
CA ASP A 223 -61.43 55.63 -16.84
C ASP A 223 -62.76 55.54 -17.60
N GLN A 224 -63.28 54.33 -17.84
CA GLN A 224 -64.61 54.13 -18.43
C GLN A 224 -65.74 54.67 -17.55
N TRP A 225 -65.71 54.38 -16.24
CA TRP A 225 -66.68 54.92 -15.29
C TRP A 225 -66.59 56.44 -15.17
N ASN A 226 -65.38 57.00 -15.09
CA ASN A 226 -65.14 58.44 -15.05
C ASN A 226 -65.65 59.13 -16.33
N SER A 227 -65.41 58.53 -17.51
CA SER A 227 -65.94 59.04 -18.78
C SER A 227 -67.46 58.98 -18.83
N HIS A 228 -68.09 57.92 -18.32
CA HIS A 228 -69.55 57.80 -18.27
C HIS A 228 -70.17 58.81 -17.29
N ILE A 229 -69.56 59.00 -16.11
CA ILE A 229 -69.95 60.02 -15.13
C ILE A 229 -69.83 61.41 -15.75
N SER A 230 -68.73 61.71 -16.46
CA SER A 230 -68.53 63.00 -17.12
C SER A 230 -69.60 63.28 -18.19
N ALA A 231 -69.91 62.30 -19.03
CA ALA A 231 -70.98 62.42 -20.03
C ALA A 231 -72.36 62.62 -19.38
N LEU A 232 -72.67 61.89 -18.31
CA LEU A 232 -73.92 62.05 -17.56
C LEU A 232 -74.02 63.44 -16.89
N VAL A 233 -72.91 63.97 -16.39
CA VAL A 233 -72.84 65.34 -15.85
C VAL A 233 -73.04 66.38 -16.96
N GLU A 234 -72.48 66.18 -18.15
CA GLU A 234 -72.69 67.05 -19.31
C GLU A 234 -74.14 67.02 -19.79
N ASP A 235 -74.75 65.84 -19.92
CA ASP A 235 -76.17 65.68 -20.26
C ASP A 235 -77.10 66.33 -19.23
N HIS A 236 -76.83 66.15 -17.92
CA HIS A 236 -77.58 66.83 -16.85
C HIS A 236 -77.40 68.34 -16.90
N GLN A 237 -76.17 68.85 -17.11
CA GLN A 237 -75.91 70.28 -17.22
C GLN A 237 -76.63 70.87 -18.43
N LYS A 238 -76.65 70.15 -19.56
CA LYS A 238 -77.38 70.55 -20.76
C LYS A 238 -78.89 70.58 -20.52
N ALA A 239 -79.46 69.53 -19.92
CA ALA A 239 -80.88 69.49 -19.57
C ALA A 239 -81.28 70.61 -18.59
N LEU A 240 -80.41 70.97 -17.65
CA LEU A 240 -80.59 72.14 -16.79
C LEU A 240 -80.59 73.44 -17.59
N THR A 241 -79.63 73.65 -18.51
CA THR A 241 -79.62 74.86 -19.35
C THR A 241 -80.81 74.93 -20.32
N GLU A 242 -81.30 73.80 -20.83
CA GLU A 242 -82.53 73.72 -21.63
C GLU A 242 -83.77 74.04 -20.79
N PHE A 243 -83.82 73.59 -19.54
CA PHE A 243 -84.87 73.93 -18.59
C PHE A 243 -84.83 75.42 -18.18
N GLU A 244 -83.65 76.00 -17.96
CA GLU A 244 -83.46 77.43 -17.70
C GLU A 244 -83.89 78.28 -18.92
N ALA A 245 -83.58 77.83 -20.14
CA ALA A 245 -84.04 78.46 -21.38
C ALA A 245 -85.58 78.35 -21.55
N PHE A 246 -86.17 77.21 -21.19
CA PHE A 246 -87.62 77.04 -21.20
C PHE A 246 -88.32 77.87 -20.11
N ASN A 247 -87.73 77.98 -18.92
CA ASN A 247 -88.26 78.80 -17.84
C ASN A 247 -88.19 80.30 -18.18
N THR A 248 -87.09 80.76 -18.79
CA THR A 248 -87.01 82.15 -19.29
C THR A 248 -87.95 82.42 -20.46
N TYR A 249 -88.24 81.44 -21.32
CA TYR A 249 -89.33 81.52 -22.31
C TYR A 249 -90.72 81.60 -21.64
N LEU A 250 -91.00 80.78 -20.63
CA LEU A 250 -92.25 80.84 -19.86
C LEU A 250 -92.43 82.20 -19.16
N GLU A 251 -91.37 82.78 -18.60
CA GLU A 251 -91.38 84.13 -18.03
C GLU A 251 -91.67 85.20 -19.09
N GLN A 252 -91.18 85.05 -20.32
CA GLN A 252 -91.53 85.94 -21.45
C GLN A 252 -93.00 85.78 -21.86
N GLU A 253 -93.50 84.55 -22.02
CA GLU A 253 -94.91 84.28 -22.35
C GLU A 253 -95.87 84.75 -21.24
N LEU A 254 -95.48 84.64 -19.97
CA LEU A 254 -96.24 85.20 -18.84
C LEU A 254 -96.33 86.73 -18.94
N ASN A 255 -95.21 87.41 -19.19
CA ASN A 255 -95.22 88.87 -19.40
C ASN A 255 -96.07 89.28 -20.61
N VAL A 256 -96.03 88.52 -21.72
CA VAL A 256 -96.88 88.77 -22.90
C VAL A 256 -98.35 88.56 -22.55
N ASN A 257 -98.69 87.47 -21.87
CA ASN A 257 -100.07 87.17 -21.44
C ASN A 257 -100.61 88.23 -20.46
N ASP A 258 -99.80 88.72 -19.53
CA ASP A 258 -100.18 89.83 -18.64
C ASP A 258 -100.38 91.13 -19.44
N SER A 259 -99.54 91.44 -20.44
CA SER A 259 -99.75 92.60 -21.31
C SER A 259 -101.02 92.50 -22.17
N LEU A 260 -101.33 91.31 -22.71
CA LEU A 260 -102.58 91.04 -23.45
C LEU A 260 -103.80 91.12 -22.52
N LYS A 261 -103.65 90.74 -21.25
CA LYS A 261 -104.71 90.85 -20.25
C LYS A 261 -104.97 92.31 -19.87
N GLU A 262 -103.95 93.15 -19.74
CA GLU A 262 -104.10 94.61 -19.62
C GLU A 262 -104.80 95.20 -20.85
N GLU A 263 -104.42 94.79 -22.06
CA GLU A 263 -105.08 95.22 -23.30
C GLU A 263 -106.56 94.78 -23.35
N ILE A 264 -106.87 93.55 -22.93
CA ILE A 264 -108.24 93.04 -22.83
C ILE A 264 -109.06 93.82 -21.79
N GLU A 265 -108.50 94.17 -20.62
CA GLU A 265 -109.20 95.02 -19.65
C GLU A 265 -109.50 96.42 -20.23
N LEU A 266 -108.56 96.99 -21.00
CA LEU A 266 -108.71 98.27 -21.67
C LEU A 266 -109.76 98.21 -22.81
N LEU A 267 -109.77 97.12 -23.59
CA LEU A 267 -110.80 96.83 -24.60
C LEU A 267 -112.17 96.58 -23.97
N GLN A 268 -112.27 95.88 -22.84
CA GLN A 268 -113.52 95.71 -22.12
C GLN A 268 -114.06 97.03 -21.56
N LYS A 269 -113.17 97.94 -21.12
CA LYS A 269 -113.54 99.29 -20.69
C LYS A 269 -114.12 100.10 -21.85
N THR A 270 -113.43 100.17 -22.98
CA THR A 270 -113.94 100.88 -24.18
C THR A 270 -115.19 100.21 -24.78
N GLN A 271 -115.34 98.89 -24.67
CA GLN A 271 -116.57 98.19 -25.09
C GLN A 271 -117.74 98.50 -24.15
N LYS A 272 -117.53 98.62 -22.83
CA LYS A 272 -118.55 99.09 -21.88
C LYS A 272 -119.01 100.53 -22.19
N GLU A 273 -118.08 101.39 -22.60
CA GLU A 273 -118.39 102.76 -23.05
C GLU A 273 -119.21 102.75 -24.36
N LYS A 274 -118.78 102.00 -25.38
CA LYS A 274 -119.54 101.87 -26.64
C LYS A 274 -120.91 101.20 -26.48
N LYS A 275 -121.05 100.20 -25.59
CA LYS A 275 -122.35 99.57 -25.27
C LYS A 275 -123.33 100.53 -24.60
N LYS A 276 -122.86 101.51 -23.81
CA LYS A 276 -123.72 102.58 -23.27
C LYS A 276 -124.23 103.51 -24.37
N TYR A 277 -123.43 103.79 -25.40
CA TYR A 277 -123.84 104.62 -26.55
C TYR A 277 -124.86 103.91 -27.46
N LEU A 278 -124.69 102.61 -27.70
CA LEU A 278 -125.56 101.79 -28.56
C LEU A 278 -126.98 101.57 -27.99
N ALA A 279 -127.18 101.73 -26.69
CA ALA A 279 -128.47 101.51 -26.03
C ALA A 279 -129.52 102.62 -26.26
N CYS A 280 -129.15 103.76 -26.85
CA CYS A 280 -130.01 104.95 -26.92
C CYS A 280 -130.63 105.26 -28.29
N LEU A 281 -130.38 104.46 -29.34
CA LEU A 281 -130.81 104.74 -30.72
C LEU A 281 -131.39 103.51 -31.44
N LEU A 282 -132.39 102.85 -30.84
CA LEU A 282 -132.85 101.52 -31.29
C LEU A 282 -134.39 101.26 -31.39
N PRO A 283 -135.22 102.21 -31.90
CA PRO A 283 -136.60 101.87 -32.28
C PRO A 283 -136.98 102.07 -33.77
N GLU A 284 -136.05 102.26 -34.72
CA GLU A 284 -136.41 102.46 -36.15
C GLU A 284 -135.98 101.35 -37.14
N ASN A 285 -134.99 100.51 -36.83
CA ASN A 285 -134.53 99.47 -37.76
C ASN A 285 -135.31 98.14 -37.63
N LYS A 286 -136.63 98.21 -37.85
CA LYS A 286 -137.54 97.04 -37.92
C LYS A 286 -138.34 96.92 -39.23
N GLN A 287 -138.02 97.73 -40.24
CA GLN A 287 -138.59 97.65 -41.59
C GLN A 287 -137.52 97.90 -42.67
N MET A 288 -136.57 96.98 -42.82
CA MET A 288 -135.79 96.87 -44.07
C MET A 288 -135.20 95.47 -44.22
N ALA A 289 -135.20 94.95 -45.45
CA ALA A 289 -134.47 93.75 -45.89
C ALA A 289 -134.93 92.37 -45.37
N GLU A 290 -136.24 92.10 -45.36
CA GLU A 290 -136.77 90.74 -45.59
C GLU A 290 -136.78 90.41 -47.11
N LEU A 291 -135.66 90.65 -47.80
CA LEU A 291 -135.51 90.46 -49.24
C LEU A 291 -134.05 90.12 -49.61
N LEU A 292 -133.74 88.82 -49.66
CA LEU A 292 -132.64 88.09 -50.33
C LEU A 292 -132.49 86.75 -49.58
N SER A 293 -133.15 85.65 -49.93
CA SER A 293 -133.60 85.10 -51.21
C SER A 293 -132.47 84.56 -52.12
N ASN A 294 -132.20 83.27 -51.92
CA ASN A 294 -131.76 82.24 -52.87
C ASN A 294 -130.37 82.29 -53.54
N VAL A 295 -129.64 81.18 -53.33
CA VAL A 295 -128.70 80.39 -54.17
C VAL A 295 -127.73 79.75 -53.15
N LEU A 296 -128.02 78.59 -52.54
CA LEU A 296 -128.09 77.22 -53.08
C LEU A 296 -126.84 76.79 -53.87
N GLU A 297 -125.93 76.14 -53.13
CA GLU A 297 -125.37 74.81 -53.42
C GLU A 297 -125.33 74.32 -54.88
N GLU A 298 -124.12 74.08 -55.40
CA GLU A 298 -123.56 72.73 -55.68
C GLU A 298 -122.31 72.83 -56.58
N SER A 299 -121.24 72.12 -56.22
CA SER A 299 -120.37 71.40 -57.17
C SER A 299 -119.38 70.52 -56.38
N ALA A 300 -119.81 69.32 -56.03
CA ALA A 300 -118.86 68.23 -55.78
C ALA A 300 -118.17 67.81 -57.11
N GLU A 301 -117.07 67.04 -57.02
CA GLU A 301 -117.00 65.66 -57.56
C GLU A 301 -115.54 65.21 -57.84
N ILE A 302 -115.08 64.20 -57.08
CA ILE A 302 -114.12 63.11 -57.44
C ILE A 302 -112.80 63.53 -58.14
N GLU A 303 -111.59 63.41 -57.56
CA GLU A 303 -110.97 62.30 -56.81
C GLU A 303 -111.02 60.92 -57.49
N ARG A 304 -110.12 60.64 -58.46
CA ARG A 304 -110.00 59.30 -59.05
C ARG A 304 -108.57 58.89 -59.45
N GLN A 305 -108.20 57.65 -59.09
CA GLN A 305 -107.15 56.78 -59.67
C GLN A 305 -105.68 57.06 -59.22
N MET A 306 -104.72 56.10 -59.18
CA MET A 306 -104.67 54.73 -59.73
C MET A 306 -103.68 53.75 -59.01
N LYS A 307 -104.00 52.45 -59.17
CA LYS A 307 -103.37 51.12 -58.91
C LYS A 307 -101.83 50.83 -59.00
N CYS A 308 -101.34 49.99 -58.04
CA CYS A 308 -100.73 48.62 -58.15
C CYS A 308 -99.34 48.22 -58.77
N PHE A 309 -98.69 47.25 -58.07
CA PHE A 309 -97.99 45.98 -58.50
C PHE A 309 -96.42 45.80 -58.55
N VAL A 310 -95.83 45.21 -57.48
CA VAL A 310 -95.14 43.87 -57.38
C VAL A 310 -93.73 43.52 -58.00
N LEU A 311 -92.89 42.82 -57.16
CA LEU A 311 -91.85 41.74 -57.39
C LEU A 311 -90.29 41.97 -57.37
N LYS A 312 -89.60 41.01 -56.67
CA LYS A 312 -88.21 40.43 -56.78
C LYS A 312 -86.95 41.01 -56.07
N LYS A 313 -86.56 40.33 -54.97
CA LYS A 313 -85.40 39.40 -54.73
C LYS A 313 -83.92 39.73 -55.13
N ASP A 314 -83.01 39.26 -54.24
CA ASP A 314 -81.58 38.87 -54.36
C ASP A 314 -80.46 39.92 -54.54
N VAL A 315 -79.54 40.00 -53.56
CA VAL A 315 -78.08 39.98 -53.77
C VAL A 315 -77.43 39.13 -52.67
N LYS A 316 -76.60 38.15 -53.04
CA LYS A 316 -75.87 37.27 -52.12
C LYS A 316 -74.37 37.33 -52.40
N GLU A 317 -73.62 37.76 -51.39
CA GLU A 317 -72.28 37.34 -50.98
C GLU A 317 -71.35 36.67 -52.02
N LYS A 318 -70.22 37.32 -52.32
CA LYS A 318 -69.24 36.87 -53.31
C LYS A 318 -67.78 36.97 -52.79
N VAL A 319 -67.53 36.43 -51.59
CA VAL A 319 -66.20 36.45 -50.93
C VAL A 319 -65.69 35.06 -50.51
N GLU A 320 -66.58 34.17 -50.07
CA GLU A 320 -66.22 32.86 -49.48
C GLU A 320 -65.50 31.87 -50.44
N LYS A 321 -65.75 31.95 -51.75
CA LYS A 321 -65.35 30.85 -52.67
C LYS A 321 -63.86 30.80 -53.02
N LYS A 322 -63.11 31.91 -52.89
CA LYS A 322 -61.65 31.93 -53.17
C LYS A 322 -60.82 31.39 -52.01
N LYS A 323 -61.18 31.74 -50.77
CA LYS A 323 -60.50 31.26 -49.55
C LYS A 323 -60.60 29.74 -49.39
N LEU A 324 -61.69 29.14 -49.87
CA LEU A 324 -61.90 27.69 -49.79
C LEU A 324 -61.00 26.88 -50.71
N ASP A 325 -60.57 27.45 -51.85
CA ASP A 325 -59.73 26.74 -52.82
C ASP A 325 -58.23 26.94 -52.53
N GLU A 326 -57.81 28.09 -51.99
CA GLU A 326 -56.45 28.28 -51.41
C GLU A 326 -56.22 27.33 -50.22
N LEU A 327 -57.16 27.29 -49.26
CA LEU A 327 -57.04 26.45 -48.05
C LEU A 327 -56.97 24.94 -48.35
N LYS A 328 -57.59 24.49 -49.46
CA LYS A 328 -57.47 23.10 -49.92
C LYS A 328 -56.08 22.80 -50.49
N TRP A 329 -55.50 23.73 -51.25
CA TRP A 329 -54.18 23.55 -51.84
C TRP A 329 -53.09 23.51 -50.76
N ASP A 330 -53.22 24.36 -49.73
CA ASP A 330 -52.36 24.32 -48.54
C ASP A 330 -52.51 22.99 -47.78
N HIS A 331 -53.75 22.47 -47.63
CA HIS A 331 -54.00 21.18 -46.98
C HIS A 331 -53.38 20.01 -47.74
N GLU A 332 -53.57 19.95 -49.07
CA GLU A 332 -53.05 18.89 -49.95
C GLU A 332 -51.51 18.93 -50.01
N THR A 333 -50.91 20.12 -49.98
CA THR A 333 -49.45 20.31 -49.86
C THR A 333 -48.93 19.85 -48.49
N LEU A 334 -49.62 20.21 -47.41
CA LEU A 334 -49.27 19.82 -46.05
C LEU A 334 -49.35 18.29 -45.88
N GLU A 335 -50.41 17.66 -46.40
CA GLU A 335 -50.60 16.20 -46.37
C GLU A 335 -49.48 15.46 -47.12
N GLN A 336 -49.05 15.96 -48.29
CA GLN A 336 -47.88 15.42 -48.99
C GLN A 336 -46.57 15.55 -48.19
N THR A 337 -46.36 16.65 -47.46
CA THR A 337 -45.18 16.78 -46.58
C THR A 337 -45.25 15.86 -45.37
N PHE A 338 -46.45 15.68 -44.79
CA PHE A 338 -46.68 14.76 -43.68
C PHE A 338 -46.41 13.31 -44.08
N CYS A 339 -46.91 12.87 -45.24
CA CYS A 339 -46.64 11.53 -45.77
C CYS A 339 -45.13 11.27 -45.99
N LYS A 340 -44.37 12.25 -46.46
CA LYS A 340 -42.90 12.14 -46.60
C LYS A 340 -42.21 12.01 -45.25
N LEU A 341 -42.53 12.88 -44.30
CA LEU A 341 -41.99 12.82 -42.93
C LEU A 341 -42.35 11.50 -42.22
N GLN A 342 -43.54 10.96 -42.48
CA GLN A 342 -43.95 9.67 -41.93
C GLN A 342 -43.14 8.50 -42.51
N LEU A 343 -42.84 8.52 -43.81
CA LEU A 343 -41.96 7.52 -44.45
C LEU A 343 -40.52 7.62 -43.93
N GLU A 344 -39.96 8.84 -43.83
CA GLU A 344 -38.63 9.08 -43.27
C GLU A 344 -38.53 8.60 -41.82
N ARG A 345 -39.56 8.86 -41.00
CA ARG A 345 -39.67 8.35 -39.63
C ARG A 345 -39.64 6.81 -39.61
N ASP A 346 -40.45 6.16 -40.44
CA ASP A 346 -40.59 4.70 -40.44
C ASP A 346 -39.34 3.98 -40.98
N GLU A 347 -38.67 4.57 -41.97
CA GLU A 347 -37.37 4.11 -42.44
C GLU A 347 -36.26 4.32 -41.39
N LEU A 348 -36.28 5.45 -40.66
CA LEU A 348 -35.36 5.71 -39.57
C LEU A 348 -35.55 4.69 -38.43
N TYR A 349 -36.78 4.42 -37.98
CA TYR A 349 -37.05 3.38 -36.97
C TYR A 349 -36.61 1.98 -37.44
N LYS A 350 -36.85 1.63 -38.71
CA LYS A 350 -36.46 0.33 -39.27
C LYS A 350 -34.93 0.16 -39.36
N THR A 351 -34.20 1.24 -39.63
CA THR A 351 -32.73 1.21 -39.79
C THR A 351 -31.95 1.51 -38.51
N PHE A 352 -32.57 2.13 -37.50
CA PHE A 352 -31.94 2.53 -36.24
C PHE A 352 -31.17 1.38 -35.56
N THR A 353 -31.83 0.23 -35.36
CA THR A 353 -31.22 -0.95 -34.73
C THR A 353 -30.03 -1.48 -35.54
N GLN A 354 -30.13 -1.49 -36.87
CA GLN A 354 -29.04 -1.93 -37.75
C GLN A 354 -27.85 -0.96 -37.71
N ASN A 355 -28.12 0.35 -37.60
CA ASN A 355 -27.08 1.37 -37.46
C ASN A 355 -26.35 1.27 -36.11
N ILE A 356 -27.08 1.05 -35.01
CA ILE A 356 -26.49 0.80 -33.69
C ILE A 356 -25.61 -0.46 -33.74
N GLN A 357 -26.13 -1.58 -34.22
CA GLN A 357 -25.37 -2.84 -34.33
C GLN A 357 -24.10 -2.67 -35.17
N ARG A 358 -24.17 -1.94 -36.28
CA ARG A 358 -23.00 -1.65 -37.14
C ARG A 358 -21.92 -0.84 -36.40
N VAL A 359 -22.31 0.20 -35.66
CA VAL A 359 -21.39 1.02 -34.86
C VAL A 359 -20.80 0.20 -33.71
N GLN A 360 -21.63 -0.60 -33.04
CA GLN A 360 -21.23 -1.47 -31.93
C GLN A 360 -20.24 -2.54 -32.39
N HIS A 361 -20.55 -3.31 -33.44
CA HIS A 361 -19.59 -4.27 -34.01
C HIS A 361 -18.27 -3.62 -34.47
N GLY A 362 -18.32 -2.38 -34.99
CA GLY A 362 -17.13 -1.61 -35.33
C GLY A 362 -16.30 -1.14 -34.13
N ALA A 363 -16.92 -0.99 -32.95
CA ALA A 363 -16.25 -0.75 -31.68
C ALA A 363 -15.71 -2.06 -31.08
N ASP A 364 -16.54 -3.09 -31.00
CA ASP A 364 -16.21 -4.43 -30.48
C ASP A 364 -15.01 -5.03 -31.22
N TRP A 365 -14.95 -4.90 -32.55
CA TRP A 365 -13.80 -5.37 -33.35
C TRP A 365 -12.49 -4.63 -33.00
N LYS A 366 -12.56 -3.32 -32.69
CA LYS A 366 -11.40 -2.55 -32.23
C LYS A 366 -10.99 -2.98 -30.82
N ILE A 367 -11.96 -3.18 -29.92
CA ILE A 367 -11.74 -3.65 -28.54
C ILE A 367 -11.06 -5.02 -28.57
N MET A 368 -11.65 -6.01 -29.24
CA MET A 368 -11.11 -7.36 -29.44
C MET A 368 -9.69 -7.35 -30.04
N THR A 369 -9.42 -6.44 -30.99
CA THR A 369 -8.08 -6.27 -31.58
C THR A 369 -7.07 -5.70 -30.58
N LEU A 370 -7.50 -4.78 -29.70
CA LEU A 370 -6.67 -4.23 -28.63
C LEU A 370 -6.44 -5.27 -27.51
N GLU A 371 -7.46 -6.02 -27.09
CA GLU A 371 -7.36 -7.11 -26.13
C GLU A 371 -6.39 -8.20 -26.59
N LYS A 372 -6.47 -8.61 -27.87
CA LYS A 372 -5.53 -9.58 -28.44
C LYS A 372 -4.08 -9.07 -28.46
N LYS A 373 -3.88 -7.77 -28.71
CA LYS A 373 -2.55 -7.13 -28.61
C LYS A 373 -2.07 -7.02 -27.17
N LEU A 374 -2.94 -6.65 -26.24
CA LEU A 374 -2.66 -6.57 -24.81
C LEU A 374 -2.20 -7.93 -24.30
N LYS A 375 -2.99 -8.99 -24.56
CA LYS A 375 -2.65 -10.36 -24.18
C LYS A 375 -1.29 -10.79 -24.76
N GLY A 376 -1.04 -10.56 -26.05
CA GLY A 376 0.26 -10.91 -26.65
C GLY A 376 1.45 -10.15 -26.05
N LEU A 377 1.25 -8.94 -25.53
CA LEU A 377 2.28 -8.20 -24.78
C LEU A 377 2.45 -8.75 -23.36
N THR A 378 1.35 -9.13 -22.68
CA THR A 378 1.38 -9.77 -21.35
C THR A 378 2.09 -11.13 -21.41
N ASP A 379 1.67 -12.02 -22.32
CA ASP A 379 2.29 -13.34 -22.54
C ASP A 379 3.80 -13.20 -22.85
N GLY A 380 4.18 -12.13 -23.57
CA GLY A 380 5.58 -11.79 -23.85
C GLY A 380 6.35 -11.31 -22.61
N LEU A 381 5.75 -10.41 -21.82
CA LEU A 381 6.32 -9.91 -20.58
C LEU A 381 6.58 -11.03 -19.57
N GLU A 382 5.56 -11.87 -19.31
CA GLU A 382 5.65 -13.04 -18.43
C GLU A 382 6.81 -13.96 -18.84
N LYS A 383 6.94 -14.24 -20.15
CA LYS A 383 8.05 -15.03 -20.68
C LYS A 383 9.41 -14.37 -20.44
N THR A 384 9.55 -13.07 -20.67
CA THR A 384 10.82 -12.36 -20.41
C THR A 384 11.16 -12.30 -18.92
N GLN A 385 10.17 -12.16 -18.05
CA GLN A 385 10.36 -12.15 -16.60
C GLN A 385 10.76 -13.53 -16.08
N ALA A 386 10.14 -14.60 -16.56
CA ALA A 386 10.54 -15.97 -16.25
C ALA A 386 11.97 -16.29 -16.72
N GLN A 387 12.35 -15.83 -17.93
CA GLN A 387 13.71 -15.95 -18.43
C GLN A 387 14.72 -15.17 -17.57
N LEU A 388 14.39 -13.93 -17.19
CA LEU A 388 15.23 -13.11 -16.31
C LEU A 388 15.43 -13.79 -14.96
N LEU A 389 14.36 -14.23 -14.29
CA LEU A 389 14.43 -14.95 -13.02
C LEU A 389 15.29 -16.23 -13.11
N SER A 390 15.21 -16.97 -14.22
CA SER A 390 16.04 -18.15 -14.46
C SER A 390 17.52 -17.82 -14.69
N VAL A 391 17.87 -16.67 -15.27
CA VAL A 391 19.26 -16.23 -15.45
C VAL A 391 19.83 -15.70 -14.14
N LEU A 392 19.03 -14.95 -13.37
CA LEU A 392 19.42 -14.42 -12.07
C LEU A 392 19.67 -15.53 -11.03
N SER A 393 18.86 -16.58 -11.02
CA SER A 393 19.10 -17.75 -10.14
C SER A 393 20.30 -18.59 -10.55
N ALA A 394 20.61 -18.66 -11.85
CA ALA A 394 21.76 -19.43 -12.35
C ALA A 394 23.11 -18.72 -12.19
N SER A 395 23.12 -17.40 -12.05
CA SER A 395 24.35 -16.58 -12.11
C SER A 395 24.96 -16.23 -10.74
N ASN A 396 24.26 -16.47 -9.62
CA ASN A 396 24.74 -16.23 -8.25
C ASN A 396 25.42 -14.85 -8.05
N MET A 397 24.93 -13.82 -8.74
CA MET A 397 25.50 -12.47 -8.65
C MET A 397 25.13 -11.79 -7.32
N ASP A 398 25.99 -10.88 -6.85
CA ASP A 398 25.63 -10.00 -5.75
C ASP A 398 24.39 -9.17 -6.11
N ARG A 399 23.33 -9.38 -5.31
CA ARG A 399 22.03 -8.77 -5.48
C ARG A 399 22.09 -7.25 -5.25
N THR A 400 23.00 -6.76 -4.41
CA THR A 400 23.14 -5.34 -4.11
C THR A 400 23.81 -4.58 -5.25
N ALA A 401 24.92 -5.11 -5.79
CA ALA A 401 25.55 -4.56 -7.00
C ALA A 401 24.62 -4.61 -8.22
N LEU A 402 23.88 -5.72 -8.40
CA LEU A 402 22.91 -5.87 -9.47
C LEU A 402 21.77 -4.84 -9.39
N ASP A 403 21.19 -4.64 -8.20
CA ASP A 403 20.12 -3.66 -7.99
C ASP A 403 20.62 -2.22 -8.26
N GLY A 404 21.83 -1.87 -7.81
CA GLY A 404 22.46 -0.58 -8.12
C GLY A 404 22.63 -0.33 -9.63
N VAL A 405 23.06 -1.36 -10.39
CA VAL A 405 23.15 -1.28 -11.86
C VAL A 405 21.78 -1.19 -12.51
N SER A 406 20.80 -2.01 -12.06
CA SER A 406 19.43 -2.00 -12.57
C SER A 406 18.77 -0.63 -12.40
N ASN A 407 18.79 -0.08 -11.19
CA ASN A 407 18.26 1.25 -10.88
C ASN A 407 18.93 2.38 -11.70
N THR A 408 20.21 2.22 -12.07
CA THR A 408 20.93 3.18 -12.92
C THR A 408 20.48 3.08 -14.37
N ILE A 409 20.30 1.85 -14.88
CA ILE A 409 19.77 1.59 -16.23
C ILE A 409 18.32 2.09 -16.34
N GLU A 410 17.48 1.84 -15.35
CA GLU A 410 16.08 2.27 -15.31
C GLU A 410 15.96 3.81 -15.37
N LYS A 411 16.70 4.54 -14.52
CA LYS A 411 16.76 6.02 -14.57
C LYS A 411 17.24 6.55 -15.93
N ASN A 412 18.17 5.87 -16.59
CA ASN A 412 18.64 6.24 -17.93
C ASN A 412 17.60 5.94 -19.01
N LEU A 413 16.82 4.86 -18.88
CA LEU A 413 15.71 4.53 -19.78
C LEU A 413 14.54 5.51 -19.60
N ASP A 414 14.19 5.87 -18.37
CA ASP A 414 13.10 6.81 -18.07
C ASP A 414 13.41 8.23 -18.57
N SER A 415 14.61 8.75 -18.27
CA SER A 415 15.05 10.05 -18.79
C SER A 415 15.10 10.08 -20.32
N SER A 416 15.52 8.98 -20.97
CA SER A 416 15.46 8.82 -22.42
C SER A 416 14.02 8.77 -22.94
N ASN A 417 13.13 8.06 -22.27
CA ASN A 417 11.71 7.97 -22.62
C ASN A 417 11.01 9.33 -22.50
N ASP A 418 11.28 10.09 -21.44
CA ASP A 418 10.72 11.42 -21.25
C ASP A 418 11.25 12.44 -22.26
N TYR A 419 12.54 12.33 -22.63
CA TYR A 419 13.08 13.08 -23.76
C TYR A 419 12.38 12.73 -25.08
N ILE A 420 12.11 11.44 -25.35
CA ILE A 420 11.34 10.98 -26.51
C ILE A 420 9.89 11.51 -26.47
N LYS A 421 9.21 11.51 -25.32
CA LYS A 421 7.87 12.10 -25.14
C LYS A 421 7.90 13.61 -25.44
N ASN A 422 8.89 14.33 -24.91
CA ASN A 422 9.08 15.77 -25.14
C ASN A 422 9.31 16.10 -26.63
N LEU A 423 10.16 15.33 -27.31
CA LEU A 423 10.38 15.47 -28.76
C LEU A 423 9.12 15.16 -29.57
N LYS A 424 8.36 14.10 -29.23
CA LYS A 424 7.07 13.80 -29.87
C LYS A 424 6.06 14.93 -29.69
N TYR A 425 5.98 15.51 -28.49
CA TYR A 425 5.13 16.65 -28.17
C TYR A 425 5.52 17.91 -28.96
N LYS A 426 6.81 18.28 -28.98
CA LYS A 426 7.33 19.39 -29.80
C LYS A 426 7.08 19.19 -31.29
N LYS A 427 7.25 17.96 -31.80
CA LYS A 427 6.92 17.60 -33.18
C LYS A 427 5.42 17.78 -33.48
N ALA A 428 4.55 17.41 -32.55
CA ALA A 428 3.10 17.61 -32.69
C ALA A 428 2.73 19.10 -32.69
N GLN A 429 3.30 19.90 -31.77
CA GLN A 429 3.12 21.37 -31.76
C GLN A 429 3.58 22.01 -33.07
N LEU A 430 4.79 21.70 -33.55
CA LEU A 430 5.31 22.18 -34.84
C LEU A 430 4.42 21.76 -36.02
N SER A 431 3.88 20.54 -36.00
CA SER A 431 2.98 20.04 -37.03
C SER A 431 1.63 20.77 -37.00
N GLN A 432 1.13 21.15 -35.83
CA GLN A 432 -0.09 21.93 -35.68
C GLN A 432 0.13 23.38 -36.09
N ALA A 433 1.17 24.04 -35.60
CA ALA A 433 1.54 25.40 -36.00
C ALA A 433 1.76 25.51 -37.53
N ARG A 434 2.33 24.47 -38.17
CA ARG A 434 2.42 24.39 -39.63
C ARG A 434 1.05 24.30 -40.31
N LYS A 435 0.10 23.53 -39.78
CA LYS A 435 -1.28 23.45 -40.31
C LYS A 435 -2.00 24.80 -40.16
N ASP A 436 -1.90 25.42 -38.99
CA ASP A 436 -2.56 26.70 -38.70
C ASP A 436 -1.97 27.82 -39.58
N LEU A 437 -0.66 27.81 -39.81
CA LEU A 437 0.00 28.70 -40.77
C LEU A 437 -0.48 28.44 -42.20
N LEU A 438 -0.61 27.17 -42.61
CA LEU A 438 -1.08 26.83 -43.95
C LEU A 438 -2.54 27.26 -44.18
N LEU A 439 -3.40 27.04 -43.18
CA LEU A 439 -4.81 27.45 -43.20
C LEU A 439 -4.96 28.97 -43.24
N THR A 440 -4.13 29.71 -42.49
CA THR A 440 -4.15 31.18 -42.52
C THR A 440 -3.62 31.74 -43.85
N TYR A 441 -2.63 31.09 -44.47
CA TYR A 441 -2.22 31.40 -45.85
C TYR A 441 -3.33 31.09 -46.86
N GLU A 442 -4.00 29.93 -46.78
CA GLU A 442 -5.14 29.58 -47.65
C GLU A 442 -6.28 30.62 -47.53
N GLN A 443 -6.65 30.99 -46.31
CA GLN A 443 -7.65 32.04 -46.04
C GLN A 443 -7.21 33.41 -46.57
N TRP A 444 -5.92 33.76 -46.43
CA TRP A 444 -5.37 35.00 -46.99
C TRP A 444 -5.42 35.00 -48.52
N CYS A 445 -5.07 33.88 -49.17
CA CYS A 445 -5.13 33.73 -50.62
C CYS A 445 -6.56 33.82 -51.16
N ILE A 446 -7.54 33.21 -50.47
CA ILE A 446 -8.98 33.33 -50.81
C ILE A 446 -9.44 34.80 -50.67
N LYS A 447 -8.93 35.53 -49.68
CA LYS A 447 -9.31 36.92 -49.40
C LYS A 447 -8.66 37.93 -50.34
N TYR A 448 -7.47 37.65 -50.87
CA TYR A 448 -6.68 38.57 -51.71
C TYR A 448 -6.21 37.92 -53.05
N PRO A 449 -7.11 37.37 -53.88
CA PRO A 449 -6.75 36.61 -55.08
C PRO A 449 -5.99 37.44 -56.14
N LYS A 450 -6.10 38.77 -56.11
CA LYS A 450 -5.35 39.67 -57.01
C LYS A 450 -3.86 39.79 -56.66
N ALA A 451 -3.46 39.57 -55.41
CA ALA A 451 -2.08 39.71 -54.94
C ALA A 451 -1.19 38.48 -55.23
N ILE A 452 -1.68 37.54 -56.04
CA ILE A 452 -1.04 36.26 -56.40
C ILE A 452 -0.75 36.19 -57.91
N LEU A 453 -1.23 37.18 -58.68
CA LEU A 453 -1.18 37.23 -60.14
C LEU A 453 -0.27 38.37 -60.68
N GLU A 454 0.42 39.07 -59.78
CA GLU A 454 1.59 39.93 -60.03
C GLU A 454 2.83 39.27 -59.41
#